data_AF-A0A661NKE2-F1
#
_entry.id   AF-A0A661NKE2-F1
#
_cell.length_a   1.000
_cell.length_b   1.000
_cell.length_c   1.000
_cell.angle_alpha   90.00
_cell.angle_beta   90.00
_cell.angle_gamma   90.00
#
_symmetry.space_group_name_H-M   'P 1'
#
loop_
_entity.id
_entity.type
_entity.pdbx_description
1 polymer ?
#
loop_
_entity_poly.entity_id
_entity_poly.type
_entity_poly.pdbx_seq_one_letter_code
_entity_poly.pdbx_strand_id
1 'polypeptide(L)'
;MIGATGATAMACDGFTDPSPATGGAGGQGGEGGNGGDDGGGGSPPIPGGWIEPTGVTNKIIWVQGSACAGCSVSFLNRLTEEAPETIEDVLLEVVLLGYHPTLMAASGELAAAAAEAIYDEGSYLLVVEGGVPTAFDGAACHAWTVGGQELSFADLVTRFAERAAVVLSVGTCASFGGIAAADPNPAGVQGVAEFTGLTTLNIAGCPPHPDWIAWGITQLLDQQRIRYDAEGRPFELFSQRLHDLCDRLLLDETEV
;
A
#
# COMPACT_ATOMS: atom_id res chain seq x y z
N MET A 1 20.81 31.28 47.08
CA MET A 1 21.62 30.05 46.95
C MET A 1 20.75 28.98 46.32
N ILE A 2 20.98 28.69 45.04
CA ILE A 2 21.11 27.36 44.41
C ILE A 2 21.65 27.73 43.02
N GLY A 3 22.91 27.38 42.79
CA GLY A 3 23.70 27.76 41.63
C GLY A 3 23.56 26.76 40.50
N ALA A 4 23.63 27.28 39.28
CA ALA A 4 23.71 26.55 38.03
C ALA A 4 25.01 25.74 37.93
N THR A 5 24.89 24.51 37.44
CA THR A 5 25.95 23.67 36.85
C THR A 5 25.30 23.12 35.56
N GLY A 6 25.90 23.06 34.39
CA GLY A 6 27.28 23.18 33.92
C GLY A 6 27.32 22.33 32.66
N ALA A 7 27.03 22.94 31.51
CA ALA A 7 27.05 22.27 30.21
C ALA A 7 28.49 21.88 29.86
N THR A 8 28.71 20.62 29.48
CA THR A 8 29.98 20.17 28.91
C THR A 8 29.72 19.62 27.51
N ALA A 9 30.27 20.31 26.52
CA ALA A 9 30.32 19.89 25.13
C ALA A 9 31.23 18.66 24.99
N MET A 10 30.77 17.64 24.26
CA MET A 10 31.60 16.51 23.86
C MET A 10 31.94 16.69 22.38
N ALA A 11 33.25 16.76 22.12
CA ALA A 11 33.84 17.07 20.83
C ALA A 11 33.64 15.94 19.81
N CYS A 12 33.46 16.34 18.56
CA CYS A 12 33.61 15.53 17.37
C CYS A 12 35.08 15.10 17.22
N ASP A 13 35.33 13.81 17.09
CA ASP A 13 36.61 13.29 16.60
C ASP A 13 36.37 12.03 15.74
N GLY A 14 37.02 11.98 14.58
CA GLY A 14 37.55 10.71 14.07
C GLY A 14 36.79 10.00 12.95
N PHE A 15 36.73 10.63 11.77
CA PHE A 15 36.60 9.96 10.48
C PHE A 15 37.81 9.04 10.22
N THR A 16 37.60 7.72 10.11
CA THR A 16 38.50 6.81 9.38
C THR A 16 37.72 5.63 8.79
N ASP A 17 37.65 5.62 7.47
CA ASP A 17 37.25 4.51 6.58
C ASP A 17 38.28 3.36 6.64
N PRO A 18 37.82 2.10 6.67
CA PRO A 18 38.47 1.10 5.85
C PRO A 18 37.49 0.10 5.19
N SER A 19 37.29 0.24 3.88
CA SER A 19 37.03 -0.86 2.95
C SER A 19 38.32 -1.11 2.12
N PRO A 20 38.63 -2.31 1.57
CA PRO A 20 37.70 -3.38 1.22
C PRO A 20 38.13 -4.82 1.56
N ALA A 21 37.15 -5.70 1.73
CA ALA A 21 37.34 -7.14 1.58
C ALA A 21 36.13 -7.76 0.87
N THR A 22 36.44 -8.24 -0.32
CA THR A 22 35.64 -8.99 -1.28
C THR A 22 35.18 -10.35 -0.77
N GLY A 23 33.94 -10.70 -1.12
CA GLY A 23 33.36 -12.06 -1.08
C GLY A 23 31.83 -11.92 -1.08
N GLY A 24 31.10 -12.01 -2.19
CA GLY A 24 31.12 -13.10 -3.15
C GLY A 24 30.09 -14.14 -2.73
N ALA A 25 28.79 -13.79 -2.82
CA ALA A 25 27.69 -14.75 -2.69
C ALA A 25 26.53 -14.34 -3.61
N GLY A 26 26.49 -15.03 -4.75
CA GLY A 26 25.31 -15.42 -5.54
C GLY A 26 24.12 -14.47 -5.60
N GLY A 27 24.02 -13.76 -6.72
CA GLY A 27 22.78 -13.12 -7.14
C GLY A 27 21.67 -14.14 -7.40
N GLN A 28 20.49 -13.82 -6.90
CA GLN A 28 19.23 -14.13 -7.54
C GLN A 28 18.50 -12.80 -7.67
N GLY A 29 18.87 -12.04 -8.70
CA GLY A 29 18.00 -11.00 -9.22
C GLY A 29 16.79 -11.72 -9.81
N GLY A 30 15.73 -11.82 -9.03
CA GLY A 30 14.41 -12.06 -9.59
C GLY A 30 14.06 -10.80 -10.35
N GLU A 31 14.27 -10.82 -11.66
CA GLU A 31 13.60 -9.89 -12.56
C GLU A 31 12.11 -9.99 -12.25
N GLY A 32 11.58 -8.99 -11.54
CA GLY A 32 10.14 -8.80 -11.42
C GLY A 32 9.63 -8.61 -12.84
N GLY A 33 9.14 -9.70 -13.42
CA GLY A 33 8.66 -9.74 -14.79
C GLY A 33 7.57 -8.69 -14.95
N ASN A 34 7.92 -7.58 -15.58
CA ASN A 34 6.96 -6.79 -16.32
C ASN A 34 6.40 -7.76 -17.35
N GLY A 35 5.15 -8.19 -17.17
CA GLY A 35 4.48 -9.12 -18.07
C GLY A 35 4.46 -8.55 -19.48
N GLY A 36 5.49 -8.91 -20.25
CA GLY A 36 5.52 -8.75 -21.68
C GLY A 36 4.43 -9.63 -22.26
N ASP A 37 3.65 -9.04 -23.14
CA ASP A 37 2.63 -9.66 -23.96
C ASP A 37 3.28 -10.55 -25.03
N ASP A 38 3.76 -11.72 -24.63
CA ASP A 38 4.12 -12.77 -25.56
C ASP A 38 2.82 -13.36 -26.15
N GLY A 39 2.34 -12.79 -27.27
CA GLY A 39 1.14 -13.12 -28.04
C GLY A 39 0.72 -14.61 -28.13
N GLY A 40 0.31 -15.18 -27.02
CA GLY A 40 0.00 -16.58 -26.81
C GLY A 40 -0.73 -16.73 -25.49
N GLY A 41 -2.03 -17.05 -25.58
CA GLY A 41 -2.92 -17.47 -24.49
C GLY A 41 -2.35 -17.46 -23.07
N GLY A 42 -2.22 -16.27 -22.47
CA GLY A 42 -1.85 -16.09 -21.07
C GLY A 42 -2.67 -17.04 -20.18
N SER A 43 -1.96 -17.82 -19.36
CA SER A 43 -2.58 -18.79 -18.47
C SER A 43 -3.52 -18.08 -17.48
N PRO A 44 -4.66 -18.69 -17.11
CA PRO A 44 -5.54 -18.10 -16.11
C PRO A 44 -4.80 -17.89 -14.80
N PRO A 45 -5.15 -16.86 -14.01
CA PRO A 45 -4.47 -16.58 -12.75
C PRO A 45 -4.52 -17.79 -11.82
N ILE A 46 -3.36 -18.11 -11.25
CA ILE A 46 -3.18 -19.27 -10.38
C ILE A 46 -3.76 -18.95 -9.01
N PRO A 47 -4.54 -19.85 -8.37
CA PRO A 47 -5.07 -19.61 -7.03
C PRO A 47 -3.97 -19.43 -5.99
N GLY A 48 -3.96 -18.28 -5.30
CA GLY A 48 -2.97 -17.94 -4.26
C GLY A 48 -3.45 -18.30 -2.85
N GLY A 49 -4.75 -18.17 -2.56
CA GLY A 49 -5.29 -18.51 -1.24
C GLY A 49 -6.61 -17.84 -0.91
N TRP A 50 -6.83 -17.62 0.39
CA TRP A 50 -8.02 -17.00 0.96
C TRP A 50 -7.64 -16.00 2.04
N ILE A 51 -8.29 -14.84 2.06
CA ILE A 51 -8.26 -13.90 3.19
C ILE A 51 -9.53 -14.13 4.01
N GLU A 52 -9.34 -14.28 5.32
CA GLU A 52 -10.40 -14.37 6.32
C GLU A 52 -10.38 -13.08 7.15
N PRO A 53 -11.17 -12.05 6.80
CA PRO A 53 -11.17 -10.73 7.46
C PRO A 53 -11.86 -10.75 8.84
N THR A 54 -11.47 -11.68 9.72
CA THR A 54 -12.09 -11.85 11.04
C THR A 54 -11.77 -10.66 11.93
N GLY A 55 -12.80 -10.01 12.46
CA GLY A 55 -12.63 -8.89 13.40
C GLY A 55 -12.32 -7.55 12.73
N VAL A 56 -12.35 -7.46 11.39
CA VAL A 56 -12.33 -6.17 10.71
C VAL A 56 -13.56 -5.36 11.12
N THR A 57 -13.37 -4.10 11.48
CA THR A 57 -14.46 -3.13 11.70
C THR A 57 -14.45 -2.07 10.60
N ASN A 58 -15.46 -1.19 10.60
CA ASN A 58 -15.56 -0.07 9.66
C ASN A 58 -14.50 1.04 9.84
N LYS A 59 -13.58 0.91 10.80
CA LYS A 59 -12.52 1.89 11.05
C LYS A 59 -11.39 1.70 10.03
N ILE A 60 -11.10 2.76 9.27
CA ILE A 60 -10.08 2.76 8.23
C ILE A 60 -8.98 3.77 8.56
N ILE A 61 -7.74 3.31 8.47
CA ILE A 61 -6.54 4.15 8.44
C ILE A 61 -5.98 4.07 7.03
N TRP A 62 -6.05 5.14 6.26
CA TRP A 62 -5.53 5.21 4.89
C TRP A 62 -4.26 6.05 4.84
N VAL A 63 -3.13 5.40 4.60
CA VAL A 63 -1.79 6.02 4.62
C VAL A 63 -1.20 6.08 3.21
N GLN A 64 -0.40 7.12 2.94
CA GLN A 64 0.19 7.39 1.63
C GLN A 64 1.72 7.44 1.72
N GLY A 65 2.40 6.61 0.92
CA GLY A 65 3.86 6.52 0.85
C GLY A 65 4.41 7.09 -0.45
N SER A 66 5.15 6.28 -1.21
CA SER A 66 5.53 6.60 -2.60
C SER A 66 4.31 6.52 -3.52
N ALA A 67 3.42 7.50 -3.39
CA ALA A 67 2.11 7.60 -4.03
C ALA A 67 1.98 8.89 -4.86
N CYS A 68 1.06 8.89 -5.82
CA CYS A 68 0.67 10.06 -6.60
C CYS A 68 -0.71 10.63 -6.22
N ALA A 69 -1.34 10.09 -5.15
CA ALA A 69 -2.74 10.32 -4.76
C ALA A 69 -3.79 9.90 -5.82
N GLY A 70 -3.37 9.31 -6.94
CA GLY A 70 -4.25 8.87 -8.01
C GLY A 70 -5.21 7.76 -7.57
N CYS A 71 -4.86 6.96 -6.57
CA CYS A 71 -5.78 5.93 -6.06
C CYS A 71 -6.86 6.56 -5.18
N SER A 72 -6.52 7.53 -4.33
CA SER A 72 -7.54 8.35 -3.63
C SER A 72 -8.47 9.04 -4.63
N VAL A 73 -7.93 9.73 -5.64
CA VAL A 73 -8.76 10.44 -6.64
C VAL A 73 -9.63 9.45 -7.42
N SER A 74 -9.12 8.27 -7.77
CA SER A 74 -9.92 7.24 -8.42
C SER A 74 -11.07 6.77 -7.52
N PHE A 75 -10.79 6.48 -6.25
CA PHE A 75 -11.82 6.12 -5.27
C PHE A 75 -12.91 7.19 -5.14
N LEU A 76 -12.52 8.47 -5.13
CA LEU A 76 -13.46 9.60 -5.09
C LEU A 76 -14.33 9.74 -6.34
N ASN A 77 -13.94 9.15 -7.48
CA ASN A 77 -14.74 9.14 -8.70
C ASN A 77 -15.81 8.04 -8.71
N ARG A 78 -16.06 7.34 -7.59
CA ARG A 78 -17.08 6.31 -7.53
C ARG A 78 -18.48 6.89 -7.83
N LEU A 79 -19.09 6.33 -8.86
CA LEU A 79 -20.47 6.53 -9.26
C LEU A 79 -20.96 5.28 -9.98
N THR A 80 -21.95 4.59 -9.42
CA THR A 80 -22.53 3.37 -9.98
C THR A 80 -24.03 3.30 -9.70
N GLU A 81 -24.71 2.31 -10.28
CA GLU A 81 -26.14 2.03 -10.03
C GLU A 81 -26.37 1.03 -8.86
N GLU A 82 -25.28 0.52 -8.27
CA GLU A 82 -25.33 -0.44 -7.16
C GLU A 82 -24.90 0.19 -5.82
N ALA A 83 -25.71 0.05 -4.79
CA ALA A 83 -25.42 0.59 -3.45
C ALA A 83 -24.14 -0.02 -2.83
N PRO A 84 -23.28 0.76 -2.15
CA PRO A 84 -23.32 2.23 -2.03
C PRO A 84 -23.00 2.89 -3.38
N GLU A 85 -23.91 3.73 -3.88
CA GLU A 85 -23.92 4.20 -5.28
C GLU A 85 -22.81 5.21 -5.55
N THR A 86 -22.56 6.09 -4.58
CA THR A 86 -21.60 7.19 -4.66
C THR A 86 -20.49 7.05 -3.62
N ILE A 87 -19.44 7.85 -3.79
CA ILE A 87 -18.44 8.00 -2.74
C ILE A 87 -19.02 8.62 -1.45
N GLU A 88 -20.02 9.49 -1.55
CA GLU A 88 -20.65 10.13 -0.38
C GLU A 88 -21.31 9.07 0.51
N ASP A 89 -22.01 8.11 -0.10
CA ASP A 89 -22.63 6.99 0.61
C ASP A 89 -21.57 6.16 1.35
N VAL A 90 -20.44 5.87 0.70
CA VAL A 90 -19.34 5.12 1.32
C VAL A 90 -18.78 5.87 2.53
N LEU A 91 -18.49 7.17 2.36
CA LEU A 91 -17.83 7.98 3.40
C LEU A 91 -18.74 8.33 4.58
N LEU A 92 -20.05 8.46 4.36
CA LEU A 92 -21.00 8.88 5.39
C LEU A 92 -21.73 7.71 6.05
N GLU A 93 -21.91 6.59 5.36
CA GLU A 93 -22.77 5.49 5.84
C GLU A 93 -22.01 4.17 6.04
N VAL A 94 -20.93 3.93 5.30
CA VAL A 94 -20.24 2.63 5.31
C VAL A 94 -19.00 2.63 6.20
N VAL A 95 -18.14 3.65 6.07
CA VAL A 95 -16.81 3.64 6.70
C VAL A 95 -16.66 4.74 7.75
N LEU A 96 -15.82 4.48 8.75
CA LEU A 96 -15.20 5.51 9.57
C LEU A 96 -13.78 5.72 9.02
N LEU A 97 -13.63 6.69 8.12
CA LEU A 97 -12.32 7.07 7.57
C LEU A 97 -11.58 7.96 8.57
N GLY A 98 -10.93 7.32 9.54
CA GLY A 98 -10.35 8.01 10.69
C GLY A 98 -9.02 8.69 10.42
N TYR A 99 -8.31 8.24 9.39
CA TYR A 99 -7.13 8.91 8.88
C TYR A 99 -7.10 8.80 7.36
N HIS A 100 -6.98 9.93 6.68
CA HIS A 100 -6.70 10.01 5.25
C HIS A 100 -6.11 11.39 4.93
N PRO A 101 -4.82 11.50 4.56
CA PRO A 101 -4.10 12.76 4.53
C PRO A 101 -4.67 13.77 3.52
N THR A 102 -5.33 13.30 2.46
CA THR A 102 -5.95 14.17 1.43
C THR A 102 -7.35 14.68 1.81
N LEU A 103 -8.09 13.99 2.67
CA LEU A 103 -9.53 14.22 2.88
C LEU A 103 -9.87 14.75 4.27
N MET A 104 -9.05 14.43 5.27
CA MET A 104 -9.35 14.79 6.65
C MET A 104 -9.14 16.27 6.93
N ALA A 105 -9.91 16.82 7.87
CA ALA A 105 -9.80 18.22 8.27
C ALA A 105 -8.62 18.51 9.20
N ALA A 106 -8.21 17.55 10.03
CA ALA A 106 -7.09 17.70 10.95
C ALA A 106 -5.74 17.60 10.22
N SER A 107 -4.72 18.24 10.76
CA SER A 107 -3.36 18.27 10.19
C SER A 107 -2.29 18.14 11.27
N GLY A 108 -1.05 17.82 10.84
CA GLY A 108 0.10 17.68 11.73
C GLY A 108 -0.13 16.64 12.83
N GLU A 109 0.31 16.96 14.04
CA GLU A 109 0.22 16.05 15.20
C GLU A 109 -1.22 15.65 15.54
N LEU A 110 -2.21 16.51 15.29
CA LEU A 110 -3.61 16.19 15.53
C LEU A 110 -4.10 15.06 14.59
N ALA A 111 -3.65 15.08 13.33
CA ALA A 111 -3.97 14.03 12.38
C ALA A 111 -3.31 12.70 12.76
N ALA A 112 -2.03 12.75 13.17
CA ALA A 112 -1.33 11.56 13.67
C ALA A 112 -2.02 10.99 14.91
N ALA A 113 -2.42 11.83 15.88
CA ALA A 113 -3.13 11.38 17.08
C ALA A 113 -4.46 10.68 16.78
N ALA A 114 -5.18 11.10 15.73
CA ALA A 114 -6.41 10.43 15.29
C ALA A 114 -6.14 9.00 14.76
N ALA A 115 -5.07 8.82 14.00
CA ALA A 115 -4.65 7.50 13.54
C ALA A 115 -4.19 6.61 14.72
N GLU A 116 -3.42 7.17 15.66
CA GLU A 116 -2.94 6.46 16.86
C GLU A 116 -4.08 6.01 17.77
N ALA A 117 -5.13 6.82 17.92
CA ALA A 117 -6.30 6.43 18.71
C ALA A 117 -6.99 5.17 18.13
N ILE A 118 -7.10 5.09 16.80
CA ILE A 118 -7.66 3.91 16.13
C ILE A 118 -6.71 2.71 16.22
N TYR A 119 -5.40 2.96 16.08
CA TYR A 119 -4.37 1.94 16.29
C TYR A 119 -4.45 1.32 17.69
N ASP A 120 -4.65 2.14 18.72
CA ASP A 120 -4.73 1.72 20.12
C ASP A 120 -5.98 0.89 20.43
N GLU A 121 -7.09 1.15 19.75
CA GLU A 121 -8.29 0.32 19.83
C GLU A 121 -8.11 -1.03 19.10
N GLY A 122 -7.24 -1.08 18.08
CA GLY A 122 -7.03 -2.24 17.21
C GLY A 122 -8.25 -2.57 16.33
N SER A 123 -8.19 -3.71 15.65
CA SER A 123 -9.29 -4.22 14.81
C SER A 123 -9.74 -3.23 13.73
N TYR A 124 -8.80 -2.69 12.96
CA TYR A 124 -9.06 -1.74 11.87
C TYR A 124 -8.56 -2.29 10.53
N LEU A 125 -9.08 -1.71 9.45
CA LEU A 125 -8.55 -1.92 8.09
C LEU A 125 -7.44 -0.91 7.84
N LEU A 126 -6.22 -1.40 7.58
CA LEU A 126 -5.13 -0.54 7.11
C LEU A 126 -5.17 -0.50 5.59
N VAL A 127 -5.43 0.68 5.03
CA VAL A 127 -5.31 0.93 3.60
C VAL A 127 -3.97 1.59 3.33
N VAL A 128 -3.16 0.97 2.47
CA VAL A 128 -1.86 1.50 2.06
C VAL A 128 -1.93 1.90 0.60
N GLU A 129 -1.65 3.16 0.31
CA GLU A 129 -1.51 3.71 -1.04
C GLU A 129 -0.05 4.13 -1.28
N GLY A 130 0.50 3.71 -2.42
CA GLY A 130 1.91 3.92 -2.73
C GLY A 130 2.81 2.83 -2.18
N GLY A 131 3.98 2.67 -2.80
CA GLY A 131 4.99 1.72 -2.35
C GLY A 131 5.69 2.19 -1.06
N VAL A 132 6.42 1.27 -0.43
CA VAL A 132 7.18 1.53 0.80
C VAL A 132 8.65 1.78 0.45
N PRO A 133 9.14 3.04 0.51
CA PRO A 133 10.56 3.34 0.28
C PRO A 133 11.40 2.95 1.50
N THR A 134 12.52 2.26 1.26
CA THR A 134 13.40 1.73 2.33
C THR A 134 14.80 2.33 2.32
N ALA A 135 15.20 3.03 1.25
CA ALA A 135 16.51 3.65 1.15
C ALA A 135 16.72 4.76 2.20
N PHE A 136 17.99 5.03 2.49
CA PHE A 136 18.42 6.03 3.48
C PHE A 136 17.81 5.80 4.87
N ASP A 137 17.69 4.53 5.27
CA ASP A 137 17.08 4.14 6.55
C ASP A 137 15.62 4.65 6.68
N GLY A 138 14.85 4.55 5.57
CA GLY A 138 13.47 5.03 5.48
C GLY A 138 13.30 6.54 5.26
N ALA A 139 14.38 7.34 5.28
CA ALA A 139 14.30 8.79 5.16
C ALA A 139 13.84 9.31 3.78
N ALA A 140 13.67 8.43 2.79
CA ALA A 140 13.10 8.79 1.49
C ALA A 140 11.62 9.21 1.57
N CYS A 141 10.88 8.82 2.62
CA CYS A 141 9.50 9.25 2.84
C CYS A 141 9.16 9.23 4.32
N HIS A 142 8.74 10.39 4.85
CA HIS A 142 8.22 10.52 6.20
C HIS A 142 6.71 10.63 6.16
N ALA A 143 6.04 9.80 6.96
CA ALA A 143 4.59 9.86 7.08
C ALA A 143 4.17 11.06 7.93
N TRP A 144 4.75 11.18 9.13
CA TRP A 144 4.40 12.20 10.12
C TRP A 144 5.63 12.75 10.83
N THR A 145 5.44 13.89 11.48
CA THR A 145 6.33 14.42 12.51
C THR A 145 5.52 14.65 13.77
N VAL A 146 5.89 14.02 14.89
CA VAL A 146 5.21 14.16 16.18
C VAL A 146 6.26 14.47 17.25
N GLY A 147 6.07 15.56 18.02
CA GLY A 147 7.02 15.96 19.05
C GLY A 147 8.41 16.29 18.51
N GLY A 148 8.51 16.69 17.24
CA GLY A 148 9.78 16.92 16.54
C GLY A 148 10.53 15.64 16.12
N GLN A 149 9.90 14.47 16.26
CA GLN A 149 10.45 13.20 15.77
C GLN A 149 9.74 12.81 14.47
N GLU A 150 10.53 12.52 13.44
CA GLU A 150 10.03 12.05 12.15
C GLU A 150 9.76 10.55 12.21
N LEU A 151 8.58 10.14 11.76
CA LEU A 151 8.23 8.74 11.57
C LEU A 151 8.33 8.42 10.08
N SER A 152 9.26 7.54 9.70
CA SER A 152 9.36 7.09 8.31
C SER A 152 8.09 6.35 7.89
N PHE A 153 7.78 6.35 6.59
CA PHE A 153 6.64 5.59 6.07
C PHE A 153 6.84 4.08 6.27
N ALA A 154 8.08 3.60 6.16
CA ALA A 154 8.44 2.21 6.43
C ALA A 154 8.15 1.81 7.88
N ASP A 155 8.51 2.65 8.86
CA ASP A 155 8.21 2.41 10.28
C ASP A 155 6.71 2.45 10.57
N LEU A 156 6.00 3.39 9.95
CA LEU A 156 4.54 3.46 10.04
C LEU A 156 3.91 2.17 9.53
N VAL A 157 4.25 1.73 8.31
CA VAL A 157 3.66 0.52 7.72
C VAL A 157 3.99 -0.70 8.57
N THR A 158 5.24 -0.85 9.04
CA THR A 158 5.63 -1.94 9.94
C THR A 158 4.73 -2.01 11.17
N ARG A 159 4.59 -0.88 11.87
CA ARG A 159 3.84 -0.82 13.14
C ARG A 159 2.33 -1.01 12.93
N PHE A 160 1.75 -0.32 11.95
CA PHE A 160 0.30 -0.34 11.75
C PHE A 160 -0.16 -1.63 11.05
N ALA A 161 0.67 -2.27 10.24
CA ALA A 161 0.30 -3.52 9.57
C ALA A 161 0.26 -4.70 10.54
N GLU A 162 1.18 -4.76 11.51
CA GLU A 162 1.23 -5.85 12.51
C GLU A 162 -0.04 -5.94 13.37
N ARG A 163 -0.69 -4.80 13.61
CA ARG A 163 -1.90 -4.71 14.46
C ARG A 163 -3.20 -4.58 13.69
N ALA A 164 -3.14 -4.32 12.38
CA ALA A 164 -4.34 -4.25 11.54
C ALA A 164 -5.05 -5.61 11.49
N ALA A 165 -6.37 -5.60 11.39
CA ALA A 165 -7.12 -6.84 11.15
C ALA A 165 -6.86 -7.39 9.75
N VAL A 166 -6.79 -6.49 8.77
CA VAL A 166 -6.39 -6.77 7.38
C VAL A 166 -5.63 -5.56 6.83
N VAL A 167 -4.68 -5.82 5.93
CA VAL A 167 -4.00 -4.80 5.13
C VAL A 167 -4.50 -4.86 3.69
N LEU A 168 -5.06 -3.74 3.21
CA LEU A 168 -5.50 -3.55 1.83
C LEU A 168 -4.49 -2.66 1.10
N SER A 169 -3.80 -3.24 0.11
CA SER A 169 -2.90 -2.48 -0.76
C SER A 169 -3.69 -1.94 -1.94
N VAL A 170 -3.76 -0.61 -2.06
CA VAL A 170 -4.51 0.07 -3.12
C VAL A 170 -3.55 0.66 -4.14
N GLY A 171 -3.68 0.21 -5.37
CA GLY A 171 -2.84 0.58 -6.50
C GLY A 171 -1.65 -0.33 -6.71
N THR A 172 -1.12 -0.31 -7.94
CA THR A 172 0.06 -1.08 -8.34
C THR A 172 1.29 -0.72 -7.50
N CYS A 173 1.42 0.55 -7.08
CA CYS A 173 2.54 0.97 -6.23
C CYS A 173 2.53 0.27 -4.86
N ALA A 174 1.38 0.22 -4.18
CA ALA A 174 1.27 -0.47 -2.90
C ALA A 174 1.34 -2.00 -3.07
N SER A 175 0.70 -2.52 -4.12
CA SER A 175 0.65 -3.97 -4.35
C SER A 175 2.03 -4.54 -4.69
N PHE A 176 2.80 -3.85 -5.56
CA PHE A 176 3.97 -4.41 -6.25
C PHE A 176 5.15 -3.43 -6.40
N GLY A 177 5.14 -2.29 -5.69
CA GLY A 177 6.15 -1.22 -5.80
C GLY A 177 5.89 -0.22 -6.94
N GLY A 178 5.41 -0.70 -8.10
CA GLY A 178 4.94 0.12 -9.22
C GLY A 178 5.99 1.05 -9.82
N ILE A 179 5.57 2.22 -10.31
CA ILE A 179 6.48 3.16 -11.03
C ILE A 179 7.67 3.61 -10.17
N ALA A 180 7.48 3.73 -8.85
CA ALA A 180 8.54 4.18 -7.95
C ALA A 180 9.59 3.10 -7.66
N ALA A 181 9.25 1.83 -7.89
CA ALA A 181 10.15 0.68 -7.79
C ALA A 181 10.78 0.27 -9.14
N ALA A 182 10.41 0.93 -10.24
CA ALA A 182 11.00 0.67 -11.54
C ALA A 182 12.51 1.00 -11.54
N ASP A 183 13.27 0.32 -12.40
CA ASP A 183 14.71 0.56 -12.56
C ASP A 183 15.01 2.06 -12.75
N PRO A 184 15.94 2.67 -11.98
CA PRO A 184 16.93 2.02 -11.10
C PRO A 184 16.55 1.90 -9.61
N ASN A 185 15.28 2.13 -9.25
CA ASN A 185 14.75 2.09 -7.87
C ASN A 185 15.65 2.76 -6.81
N PRO A 186 15.98 4.07 -6.96
CA PRO A 186 16.95 4.73 -6.10
C PRO A 186 16.48 4.88 -4.64
N ALA A 187 15.16 4.80 -4.40
CA ALA A 187 14.55 4.90 -3.09
C ALA A 187 14.28 3.53 -2.42
N GLY A 188 14.65 2.42 -3.08
CA GLY A 188 14.43 1.06 -2.55
C GLY A 188 12.95 0.79 -2.26
N VAL A 189 12.06 1.22 -3.15
CA VAL A 189 10.62 1.06 -3.01
C VAL A 189 10.23 -0.39 -3.19
N GLN A 190 9.40 -0.90 -2.29
CA GLN A 190 8.85 -2.25 -2.31
C GLN A 190 7.32 -2.22 -2.27
N GLY A 191 6.68 -3.30 -2.72
CA GLY A 191 5.27 -3.55 -2.42
C GLY A 191 5.07 -3.84 -0.93
N VAL A 192 3.85 -3.66 -0.42
CA VAL A 192 3.56 -3.79 1.03
C VAL A 192 3.76 -5.24 1.50
N ALA A 193 3.29 -6.23 0.73
CA ALA A 193 3.50 -7.64 1.07
C ALA A 193 4.99 -8.01 1.05
N GLU A 194 5.75 -7.53 0.06
CA GLU A 194 7.19 -7.75 -0.04
C GLU A 194 7.93 -7.14 1.16
N PHE A 195 7.58 -5.91 1.53
CA PHE A 195 8.20 -5.18 2.64
C PHE A 195 7.87 -5.79 4.01
N THR A 196 6.59 -6.10 4.26
CA THR A 196 6.13 -6.56 5.58
C THR A 196 6.23 -8.08 5.78
N GLY A 197 6.27 -8.85 4.69
CA GLY A 197 6.11 -10.30 4.72
C GLY A 197 4.69 -10.78 5.06
N LEU A 198 3.72 -9.85 5.19
CA LEU A 198 2.32 -10.17 5.50
C LEU A 198 1.53 -10.44 4.23
N THR A 199 0.46 -11.22 4.36
CA THR A 199 -0.53 -11.36 3.28
C THR A 199 -1.38 -10.10 3.21
N THR A 200 -1.44 -9.47 2.04
CA THR A 200 -2.25 -8.29 1.75
C THR A 200 -3.32 -8.61 0.71
N LEU A 201 -4.48 -7.96 0.79
CA LEU A 201 -5.40 -7.94 -0.35
C LEU A 201 -4.94 -6.84 -1.32
N ASN A 202 -4.70 -7.19 -2.58
CA ASN A 202 -4.13 -6.28 -3.56
C ASN A 202 -5.19 -5.84 -4.57
N ILE A 203 -5.62 -4.59 -4.48
CA ILE A 203 -6.47 -3.94 -5.48
C ILE A 203 -5.55 -3.17 -6.43
N ALA A 204 -4.98 -3.89 -7.38
CA ALA A 204 -4.00 -3.37 -8.33
C ALA A 204 -4.64 -2.49 -9.42
N GLY A 205 -3.79 -1.71 -10.11
CA GLY A 205 -4.18 -0.70 -11.11
C GLY A 205 -3.47 0.63 -10.86
N CYS A 206 -3.28 1.45 -11.89
CA CYS A 206 -2.54 2.71 -11.77
C CYS A 206 -3.28 3.90 -12.43
N PRO A 207 -4.42 4.34 -11.86
CA PRO A 207 -5.04 3.84 -10.62
C PRO A 207 -6.01 2.66 -10.84
N PRO A 208 -6.39 1.93 -9.79
CA PRO A 208 -7.46 0.95 -9.85
C PRO A 208 -8.81 1.61 -10.13
N HIS A 209 -9.76 0.88 -10.71
CA HIS A 209 -11.12 1.37 -10.90
C HIS A 209 -11.80 1.69 -9.55
N PRO A 210 -12.59 2.78 -9.41
CA PRO A 210 -13.27 3.13 -8.15
C PRO A 210 -14.03 1.97 -7.54
N ASP A 211 -14.79 1.24 -8.36
CA ASP A 211 -15.63 0.13 -7.92
C ASP A 211 -14.81 -1.03 -7.35
N TRP A 212 -13.58 -1.23 -7.83
CA TRP A 212 -12.70 -2.29 -7.31
C TRP A 212 -12.18 -1.94 -5.91
N ILE A 213 -11.87 -0.66 -5.69
CA ILE A 213 -11.45 -0.15 -4.38
C ILE A 213 -12.62 -0.26 -3.39
N ALA A 214 -13.80 0.23 -3.79
CA ALA A 214 -15.00 0.14 -2.98
C ALA A 214 -15.39 -1.30 -2.67
N TRP A 215 -15.36 -2.19 -3.66
CA TRP A 215 -15.59 -3.62 -3.49
C TRP A 215 -14.61 -4.23 -2.48
N GLY A 216 -13.30 -3.93 -2.61
CA GLY A 216 -12.30 -4.45 -1.67
C GLY A 216 -12.58 -4.02 -0.22
N ILE A 217 -12.98 -2.76 -0.03
CA ILE A 217 -13.35 -2.24 1.29
C ILE A 217 -14.63 -2.94 1.79
N THR A 218 -15.72 -2.91 1.04
CA THR A 218 -17.02 -3.43 1.51
C THR A 218 -16.97 -4.92 1.81
N GLN A 219 -16.33 -5.73 0.97
CA GLN A 219 -16.20 -7.17 1.20
C GLN A 219 -15.41 -7.49 2.47
N LEU A 220 -14.36 -6.73 2.77
CA LEU A 220 -13.59 -6.88 4.01
C LEU A 220 -14.40 -6.46 5.24
N LEU A 221 -15.19 -5.39 5.14
CA LEU A 221 -16.06 -4.92 6.23
C LEU A 221 -17.22 -5.88 6.52
N ASP A 222 -17.79 -6.49 5.47
CA ASP A 222 -18.81 -7.55 5.56
C ASP A 222 -18.23 -8.90 5.99
N GLN A 223 -16.93 -8.91 6.31
CA GLN A 223 -16.15 -10.06 6.73
C GLN A 223 -16.28 -11.26 5.78
N GLN A 224 -16.41 -10.99 4.49
CA GLN A 224 -16.52 -12.03 3.47
C GLN A 224 -15.17 -12.72 3.28
N ARG A 225 -15.22 -14.04 3.17
CA ARG A 225 -14.04 -14.81 2.78
C ARG A 225 -13.71 -14.53 1.31
N ILE A 226 -12.54 -13.94 1.04
CA ILE A 226 -12.14 -13.51 -0.31
C ILE A 226 -11.09 -14.45 -0.87
N ARG A 227 -11.30 -14.96 -2.08
CA ARG A 227 -10.31 -15.75 -2.81
C ARG A 227 -9.37 -14.82 -3.57
N TYR A 228 -8.06 -15.08 -3.51
CA TYR A 228 -7.07 -14.27 -4.22
C TYR A 228 -6.10 -15.12 -5.04
N ASP A 229 -5.52 -14.53 -6.09
CA ASP A 229 -4.53 -15.14 -7.00
C ASP A 229 -3.10 -15.12 -6.46
N ALA A 230 -2.13 -15.68 -7.17
CA ALA A 230 -0.74 -15.75 -6.70
C ALA A 230 -0.14 -14.37 -6.37
N GLU A 231 -0.68 -13.29 -6.95
CA GLU A 231 -0.27 -11.90 -6.70
C GLU A 231 -1.12 -11.20 -5.63
N GLY A 232 -1.97 -11.93 -4.88
CA GLY A 232 -2.79 -11.35 -3.80
C GLY A 232 -4.02 -10.58 -4.28
N ARG A 233 -4.39 -10.67 -5.56
CA ARG A 233 -5.53 -9.92 -6.13
C ARG A 233 -6.82 -10.74 -6.06
N PRO A 234 -7.99 -10.12 -5.80
CA PRO A 234 -9.25 -10.85 -5.77
C PRO A 234 -9.60 -11.54 -7.09
N PHE A 235 -9.99 -12.82 -7.04
CA PHE A 235 -10.38 -13.56 -8.25
C PHE A 235 -11.57 -12.93 -8.96
N GLU A 236 -12.55 -12.45 -8.20
CA GLU A 236 -13.78 -11.85 -8.70
C GLU A 236 -13.49 -10.64 -9.60
N LEU A 237 -12.37 -9.95 -9.38
CA LEU A 237 -11.99 -8.75 -10.13
C LEU A 237 -10.90 -9.02 -11.18
N PHE A 238 -9.96 -9.92 -10.92
CA PHE A 238 -8.75 -10.09 -11.75
C PHE A 238 -8.65 -11.44 -12.47
N SER A 239 -9.70 -12.27 -12.44
CA SER A 239 -9.67 -13.63 -13.03
C SER A 239 -9.65 -13.69 -14.56
N GLN A 240 -10.03 -12.61 -15.23
CA GLN A 240 -10.19 -12.57 -16.68
C GLN A 240 -9.13 -11.68 -17.32
N ARG A 241 -8.58 -12.12 -18.45
CA ARG A 241 -7.67 -11.31 -19.25
C ARG A 241 -8.48 -10.30 -20.03
N LEU A 242 -8.05 -9.03 -20.01
CA LEU A 242 -8.74 -7.97 -20.75
C LEU A 242 -8.82 -8.26 -22.25
N HIS A 243 -7.78 -8.87 -22.82
CA HIS A 243 -7.76 -9.25 -24.24
C HIS A 243 -8.89 -10.21 -24.63
N ASP A 244 -9.22 -11.19 -23.76
CA ASP A 244 -10.31 -12.15 -23.99
C ASP A 244 -11.70 -11.49 -23.98
N LEU A 245 -11.79 -10.30 -23.36
CA LEU A 245 -13.01 -9.49 -23.26
C LEU A 245 -13.02 -8.31 -24.23
N CYS A 246 -11.99 -8.20 -25.07
CA CYS A 246 -11.83 -7.04 -25.94
C CYS A 246 -12.81 -7.10 -27.11
N ASP A 247 -13.60 -6.04 -27.32
CA ASP A 247 -14.48 -5.91 -28.50
C ASP A 247 -13.70 -5.94 -29.83
N ARG A 248 -12.38 -5.75 -29.78
CA ARG A 248 -11.48 -5.83 -30.94
C ARG A 248 -10.78 -7.19 -31.09
N LEU A 249 -11.09 -8.18 -30.24
CA LEU A 249 -10.46 -9.50 -30.29
C LEU A 249 -10.50 -10.12 -31.69
N LEU A 250 -11.66 -10.07 -32.35
CA LEU A 250 -11.82 -10.59 -33.71
C LEU A 250 -10.99 -9.85 -34.75
N LEU A 251 -10.66 -8.57 -34.55
CA LEU A 251 -9.79 -7.83 -35.48
C LEU A 251 -8.35 -8.33 -35.36
N ASP A 252 -7.90 -8.58 -34.13
CA ASP A 252 -6.54 -9.06 -33.85
C ASP A 252 -6.32 -10.48 -34.38
N GLU A 253 -7.32 -11.35 -34.20
CA GLU A 253 -7.24 -12.76 -34.64
C GLU A 253 -7.44 -12.98 -36.15
N THR A 254 -7.90 -11.97 -36.89
CA THR A 254 -8.17 -12.10 -38.34
C THR A 254 -7.16 -11.40 -39.25
N GLU A 255 -6.18 -10.67 -38.69
CA GLU A 255 -5.07 -10.06 -39.46
C GLU A 255 -3.86 -11.00 -39.68
N VAL A 256 -4.07 -12.33 -39.58
CA VAL A 256 -3.05 -13.38 -39.84
C VAL A 256 -3.23 -14.08 -41.18
#